data_AF-L9Z4T6-F1
#
_entry.id   AF-L9Z4T6-F1
#
_cell.length_a   1.000
_cell.length_b   1.000
_cell.length_c   1.000
_cell.angle_alpha   90.00
_cell.angle_beta   90.00
_cell.angle_gamma   90.00
#
_symmetry.space_group_name_H-M   'P 1'
#
loop_
_entity.id
_entity.type
_entity.pdbx_description
1 polymer ?
#
loop_
_entity_poly.entity_id
_entity_poly.type
_entity_poly.pdbx_seq_one_letter_code
_entity_poly.pdbx_strand_id
1 'polypeptide(L)'
;MTTIRDLLGEALGVGETYRLRLEERDGVLVAAHPNDSSPMDIAVVEGLDGLAERPPPEPVTVEIVGRVVDGRIAGRVVESCPRADEEPRQTETRPPRDG
;
A
#
# COMPACT_ATOMS: atom_id res chain seq x y z
N MET A 1 11.07 -23.37 21.70
CA MET A 1 11.53 -23.97 20.44
C MET A 1 11.05 -23.05 19.33
N THR A 2 11.93 -22.21 18.80
CA THR A 2 11.62 -21.34 17.66
C THR A 2 12.11 -22.04 16.40
N THR A 3 11.16 -22.54 15.61
CA THR A 3 11.40 -23.14 14.30
C THR A 3 11.84 -22.04 13.33
N ILE A 4 12.77 -22.32 12.41
CA ILE A 4 13.24 -21.36 11.39
C ILE A 4 12.08 -20.74 10.57
N ARG A 5 10.95 -21.44 10.45
CA ARG A 5 9.71 -20.92 9.84
C ARG A 5 9.01 -19.83 10.66
N ASP A 6 9.08 -19.88 11.98
CA ASP A 6 8.53 -18.82 12.86
C ASP A 6 9.37 -17.55 12.79
N LEU A 7 10.70 -17.70 12.81
CA LEU A 7 11.63 -16.57 12.73
C LEU A 7 11.51 -15.80 11.40
N LEU A 8 11.26 -16.51 10.30
CA LEU A 8 10.96 -15.88 9.02
C LEU A 8 9.57 -15.21 9.03
N GLY A 9 8.57 -15.80 9.68
CA GLY A 9 7.25 -15.15 9.83
C GLY A 9 7.33 -13.82 10.59
N GLU A 10 8.07 -13.80 11.71
CA GLU A 10 8.32 -12.58 12.49
C GLU A 10 9.21 -11.58 11.75
N ALA A 11 10.26 -12.04 11.06
CA ALA A 11 11.18 -11.14 10.35
C ALA A 11 10.55 -10.47 9.12
N LEU A 12 9.57 -11.13 8.49
CA LEU A 12 8.84 -10.62 7.32
C LEU A 12 7.61 -9.80 7.72
N GLY A 13 7.25 -9.74 9.01
CA GLY A 13 6.08 -8.98 9.49
C GLY A 13 4.75 -9.52 8.97
N VAL A 14 4.58 -10.85 8.90
CA VAL A 14 3.34 -11.46 8.40
C VAL A 14 2.14 -11.08 9.26
N GLY A 15 1.09 -10.55 8.62
CA GLY A 15 -0.09 -9.99 9.29
C GLY A 15 0.10 -8.55 9.77
N GLU A 16 1.28 -7.95 9.59
CA GLU A 16 1.50 -6.53 9.83
C GLU A 16 1.14 -5.70 8.59
N THR A 17 0.66 -4.49 8.87
CA THR A 17 0.32 -3.49 7.85
C THR A 17 1.34 -2.37 7.85
N TYR A 18 1.90 -2.08 6.68
CA TYR A 18 2.85 -0.99 6.51
C TYR A 18 2.35 0.01 5.46
N ARG A 19 2.62 1.30 5.71
CA ARG A 19 2.37 2.35 4.72
C ARG A 19 3.58 2.47 3.80
N LEU A 20 3.44 1.99 2.58
CA LEU A 20 4.53 1.83 1.63
C LEU A 20 4.24 2.55 0.31
N ARG A 21 5.28 3.12 -0.28
CA ARG A 21 5.20 3.69 -1.62
C ARG A 21 5.42 2.56 -2.63
N LEU A 22 4.45 2.35 -3.52
CA LEU A 22 4.53 1.34 -4.56
C LEU A 22 5.22 1.91 -5.80
N GLU A 23 6.08 1.10 -6.40
CA GLU A 23 6.72 1.33 -7.68
C GLU A 23 6.34 0.21 -8.63
N GLU A 24 6.17 0.50 -9.91
CA GLU A 24 5.95 -0.55 -10.90
C GLU A 24 7.29 -1.09 -11.39
N ARG A 25 7.49 -2.41 -11.26
CA ARG A 25 8.64 -3.14 -11.81
C ARG A 25 8.16 -4.41 -12.48
N ASP A 26 8.58 -4.60 -13.73
CA ASP A 26 8.21 -5.77 -14.53
C ASP A 26 6.68 -6.00 -14.64
N GLY A 27 5.90 -4.91 -14.60
CA GLY A 27 4.43 -4.95 -14.63
C GLY A 27 3.77 -5.34 -13.29
N VAL A 28 4.55 -5.42 -12.21
CA VAL A 28 4.09 -5.72 -10.85
C VAL A 28 4.35 -4.52 -9.94
N LEU A 29 3.41 -4.23 -9.03
CA LEU A 29 3.64 -3.21 -8.01
C LEU A 29 4.51 -3.78 -6.89
N VAL A 30 5.64 -3.16 -6.65
CA VAL A 30 6.61 -3.53 -5.62
C VAL A 30 6.88 -2.38 -4.68
N ALA A 31 7.24 -2.68 -3.43
CA ALA A 31 7.68 -1.71 -2.44
C ALA A 31 8.94 -2.22 -1.74
N ALA A 32 9.81 -1.29 -1.38
CA ALA A 32 10.92 -1.58 -0.48
C ALA A 32 10.37 -2.00 0.89
N HIS A 33 10.99 -3.02 1.48
CA HIS A 33 10.62 -3.47 2.80
C HIS A 33 11.07 -2.44 3.85
N PRO A 34 10.22 -2.05 4.83
CA PRO A 34 10.57 -1.01 5.81
C PRO A 34 11.68 -1.45 6.77
N ASN A 35 11.86 -2.76 6.95
CA ASN A 35 13.04 -3.32 7.59
C ASN A 35 14.20 -3.40 6.60
N ASP A 36 15.19 -2.52 6.76
CA ASP A 36 16.44 -2.50 5.97
C ASP A 36 17.22 -3.82 6.02
N SER A 37 16.99 -4.66 7.04
CA SER A 37 17.60 -5.98 7.14
C SER A 37 16.88 -7.05 6.32
N SER A 38 15.72 -6.74 5.73
CA SER A 38 14.99 -7.69 4.90
C SER A 38 15.66 -7.82 3.53
N PRO A 39 16.08 -9.02 3.13
CA PRO A 39 16.68 -9.23 1.81
C PRO A 39 15.65 -9.23 0.67
N MET A 40 14.36 -9.05 0.95
CA MET A 40 13.25 -9.17 -0.01
C MET A 40 12.35 -7.94 -0.01
N ASP A 41 12.06 -7.44 -1.20
CA ASP A 41 11.01 -6.45 -1.45
C ASP A 41 9.62 -7.06 -1.28
N ILE A 42 8.62 -6.20 -1.16
CA ILE A 42 7.20 -6.55 -1.05
C ILE A 42 6.57 -6.41 -2.44
N ALA A 43 5.95 -7.46 -2.95
CA ALA A 43 5.17 -7.46 -4.18
C ALA A 43 3.67 -7.44 -3.86
N VAL A 44 2.96 -6.41 -4.29
CA VAL A 44 1.53 -6.31 -4.10
C VAL A 44 0.81 -7.10 -5.19
N VAL A 45 0.15 -8.17 -4.77
CA VAL A 45 -0.55 -9.11 -5.67
C VAL A 45 -2.05 -9.15 -5.44
N GLU A 46 -2.53 -8.56 -4.34
CA GLU A 46 -3.94 -8.52 -3.95
C GLU A 46 -4.38 -7.09 -3.58
N GLY A 47 -5.69 -6.81 -3.67
CA GLY A 47 -6.26 -5.51 -3.31
C GLY A 47 -5.98 -4.39 -4.32
N LEU A 48 -5.38 -4.73 -5.46
CA LEU A 48 -5.03 -3.77 -6.50
C LEU A 48 -6.25 -3.11 -7.16
N ASP A 49 -7.44 -3.72 -7.06
CA ASP A 49 -8.68 -3.22 -7.65
C ASP A 49 -9.21 -1.97 -6.93
N GLY A 50 -8.76 -1.74 -5.68
CA GLY A 50 -9.05 -0.53 -4.91
C GLY A 50 -8.11 0.64 -5.19
N LEU A 51 -7.13 0.47 -6.09
CA LEU A 51 -6.23 1.54 -6.51
C LEU A 51 -6.82 2.30 -7.69
N ALA A 52 -6.95 3.62 -7.56
CA ALA A 52 -7.40 4.50 -8.64
C ALA A 52 -6.38 4.57 -9.80
N GLU A 53 -5.10 4.49 -9.48
CA GLU A 53 -3.98 4.56 -10.43
C GLU A 53 -2.93 3.49 -10.06
N ARG A 54 -2.25 2.92 -11.07
CA ARG A 54 -1.16 1.95 -10.89
C ARG A 54 0.08 2.42 -11.66
N PRO A 55 1.20 2.75 -10.99
CA PRO A 55 1.39 2.80 -9.53
C PRO A 55 0.67 3.99 -8.87
N PRO A 56 0.21 3.88 -7.61
CA PRO A 56 -0.37 4.99 -6.88
C PRO A 56 0.69 6.07 -6.60
N PRO A 57 0.36 7.37 -6.77
CA PRO A 57 1.31 8.46 -6.49
C PRO A 57 1.58 8.63 -4.99
N GLU A 58 0.61 8.26 -4.14
CA GLU A 58 0.70 8.33 -2.68
C GLU A 58 1.03 6.97 -2.05
N PRO A 59 1.66 6.96 -0.86
CA PRO A 59 1.88 5.72 -0.11
C PRO A 59 0.55 5.08 0.32
N VAL A 60 0.44 3.78 0.12
CA VAL A 60 -0.75 2.96 0.46
C VAL A 60 -0.44 1.99 1.58
N THR A 61 -1.47 1.56 2.30
CA THR A 61 -1.35 0.57 3.38
C THR A 61 -1.43 -0.82 2.79
N VAL A 62 -0.35 -1.58 2.98
CA VAL A 62 -0.19 -2.96 2.51
C VAL A 62 -0.04 -3.88 3.71
N GLU A 63 -0.85 -4.93 3.75
CA GLU A 63 -0.72 -6.04 4.69
C GLU A 63 0.18 -7.14 4.09
N ILE A 64 1.09 -7.68 4.88
CA ILE A 64 1.93 -8.80 4.48
C ILE A 64 1.19 -10.12 4.67
N VAL A 65 0.95 -10.86 3.58
CA VAL A 65 0.09 -12.06 3.59
C VAL A 65 0.87 -13.34 3.95
N GLY A 66 2.18 -13.25 4.17
CA GLY A 66 3.02 -14.41 4.57
C GLY A 66 3.25 -15.43 3.46
N ARG A 67 3.13 -14.99 2.21
CA ARG A 67 3.45 -15.78 1.01
C ARG A 67 4.60 -15.13 0.26
N VAL A 68 5.37 -15.90 -0.50
CA VAL A 68 6.40 -15.38 -1.42
C VAL A 68 5.97 -15.65 -2.86
N VAL A 69 6.08 -14.63 -3.72
CA VAL A 69 5.77 -14.66 -5.15
C VAL A 69 6.94 -14.04 -5.90
N ASP A 70 7.49 -14.76 -6.88
CA ASP A 70 8.64 -14.30 -7.68
C ASP A 70 9.84 -13.80 -6.85
N GLY A 71 10.10 -14.46 -5.71
CA GLY A 71 11.19 -14.11 -4.80
C GLY A 71 10.93 -12.87 -3.92
N ARG A 72 9.71 -12.33 -3.94
CA ARG A 72 9.27 -11.17 -3.14
C ARG A 72 8.16 -11.55 -2.19
N ILE A 73 8.02 -10.81 -1.10
CA ILE A 73 6.97 -11.05 -0.11
C ILE A 73 5.63 -10.55 -0.66
N ALA A 74 4.62 -11.39 -0.71
CA ALA A 74 3.29 -11.03 -1.16
C ALA A 74 2.61 -10.08 -0.17
N GLY A 75 2.17 -8.94 -0.69
CA GLY A 75 1.39 -7.94 0.01
C GLY A 75 -0.01 -7.79 -0.57
N ARG A 76 -0.95 -7.37 0.29
CA ARG A 76 -2.31 -7.02 -0.07
C ARG A 76 -2.59 -5.57 0.28
N VAL A 77 -3.10 -4.78 -0.66
CA VAL A 77 -3.60 -3.44 -0.36
C VAL A 77 -4.88 -3.56 0.47
N VAL A 78 -4.85 -2.98 1.67
CA VAL A 78 -6.00 -2.92 2.59
C VAL A 78 -6.57 -1.51 2.68
N GLU A 79 -5.75 -0.49 2.44
CA GLU A 79 -6.19 0.90 2.40
C GLU A 79 -5.38 1.65 1.35
N SER A 80 -6.06 2.20 0.35
CA SER A 80 -5.51 3.22 -0.53
C SER A 80 -5.94 4.57 0.03
N CYS A 81 -5.01 5.50 0.29
CA CYS A 81 -5.42 6.88 0.55
C CYS A 81 -6.22 7.32 -0.68
N PRO A 82 -7.53 7.59 -0.56
CA PRO A 82 -8.25 8.22 -1.65
C PRO A 82 -7.59 9.58 -1.80
N ARG A 83 -7.04 9.83 -2.99
CA ARG A 83 -6.66 11.18 -3.40
C ARG A 83 -7.79 12.09 -2.96
N ALA A 84 -7.45 13.16 -2.26
CA ALA A 84 -8.39 14.18 -1.81
C ALA A 84 -8.99 14.93 -3.02
N ASP A 85 -9.66 14.22 -3.93
CA ASP A 85 -10.59 14.76 -4.91
C ASP A 85 -11.97 14.84 -4.25
N GLU A 86 -11.99 15.48 -3.09
CA GLU A 86 -13.16 16.23 -2.66
C GLU A 86 -12.62 17.58 -2.17
N GLU A 87 -12.23 18.44 -3.11
CA GLU A 87 -12.57 19.85 -2.92
C GLU A 87 -14.09 19.87 -2.72
N PRO A 88 -14.62 20.18 -1.53
CA PRO A 88 -16.00 20.63 -1.49
C PRO A 88 -15.98 21.88 -2.34
N ARG A 89 -16.50 21.78 -3.57
CA ARG A 89 -16.74 22.94 -4.42
C ARG A 89 -17.40 23.95 -3.53
N GLN A 90 -16.69 25.03 -3.24
CA GLN A 90 -17.27 26.20 -2.60
C GLN A 90 -18.31 26.69 -3.58
N THR A 91 -19.54 26.17 -3.50
CA THR A 91 -20.69 26.82 -4.13
C THR A 91 -20.93 28.08 -3.33
N GLU A 92 -20.16 29.10 -3.72
CA GLU A 92 -20.55 30.49 -3.87
C GLU A 92 -22.07 30.63 -3.90
N THR A 93 -22.69 30.68 -2.72
CA THR A 93 -24.06 31.16 -2.59
C THR A 93 -23.93 32.66 -2.46
N ARG A 94 -24.08 33.30 -3.63
CA ARG A 94 -24.21 34.73 -3.91
C ARG A 94 -24.47 35.63 -2.70
N PRO A 95 -23.82 36.82 -2.63
CA PRO A 95 -24.27 37.84 -1.70
C PRO A 95 -25.71 38.25 -2.06
N PRO A 96 -26.62 38.47 -1.10
CA PRO A 96 -27.87 39.15 -1.41
C PRO A 96 -27.51 40.58 -1.84
N ARG A 97 -27.79 40.89 -3.11
CA ARG A 97 -27.85 42.25 -3.63
C ARG A 97 -29.11 42.91 -3.09
N ASP A 98 -28.90 44.03 -2.41
CA ASP A 98 -29.76 45.21 -2.24
C ASP A 98 -31.23 45.06 -1.80
N GLY A 99 -31.59 45.91 -0.84
CA GLY A 99 -32.95 46.22 -0.39
C GLY A 99 -32.94 47.17 0.79
#